data_AF-A0A1Q6DXT9-F1
#
_entry.id   AF-A0A1Q6DXT9-F1
#
_cell.length_a   1.000
_cell.length_b   1.000
_cell.length_c   1.000
_cell.angle_alpha   90.00
_cell.angle_beta   90.00
_cell.angle_gamma   90.00
#
_symmetry.space_group_name_H-M   'P 1'
#
loop_
_entity.id
_entity.type
_entity.pdbx_description
1 polymer ?
#
loop_
_entity_poly.entity_id
_entity_poly.type
_entity_poly.pdbx_seq_one_letter_code
_entity_poly.pdbx_strand_id
1 'polypeptide(L)'
;MKKRSIFLLTLTTLVLISLFLPTLSAQEYDFKTNYQITLNNDTSANWTIENRIKLETDSQENQFQKYLSNITETETNLFKDNIKAIVSTASNSTQRKMSASNFSLNGTIEQGITGTYGVIHYNFHWTNFTVIDNEKIKLGDVFVNGLYLSETDTLTIHYPTGYKIHSIDPEPTKIQDKELIWKGPNDFEPNNPEILLKHEETEKTTSIQKYGIIIALIITLSSATIYIYFNKFKKKNQNKTTKPEDYDNDLELILNILEESNGSIFQTKLVEKTGFSKAKVSNLLKKLKKEEKIKKIKKGRQNLIKLKK
;
A
#
# COMPACT_ATOMS: atom_id res chain seq x y z
N MET A 1 13.29 49.37 -3.52
CA MET A 1 12.42 48.17 -3.54
C MET A 1 11.90 47.99 -4.96
N LYS A 2 12.40 46.98 -5.69
CA LYS A 2 11.96 46.69 -7.06
C LYS A 2 10.50 46.21 -6.97
N LYS A 3 9.57 46.92 -7.61
CA LYS A 3 8.24 46.39 -7.97
C LYS A 3 8.47 45.15 -8.83
N ARG A 4 8.43 43.96 -8.21
CA ARG A 4 8.36 42.69 -8.94
C ARG A 4 6.94 42.64 -9.49
N SER A 5 6.83 42.59 -10.82
CA SER A 5 5.56 42.35 -11.50
C SER A 5 5.12 40.94 -11.15
N ILE A 6 4.27 40.80 -10.14
CA ILE A 6 3.59 39.56 -9.80
C ILE A 6 2.66 39.28 -10.97
N PHE A 7 3.07 38.42 -11.89
CA PHE A 7 2.16 37.84 -12.88
C PHE A 7 1.32 36.81 -12.11
N LEU A 8 0.29 37.31 -11.41
CA LEU A 8 -0.67 36.46 -10.74
C LEU A 8 -1.26 35.50 -11.77
N LEU A 9 -1.26 34.23 -11.42
CA LEU A 9 -2.04 33.21 -12.11
C LEU A 9 -3.52 33.39 -11.74
N THR A 10 -4.09 34.58 -12.00
CA THR A 10 -5.55 34.80 -11.98
C THR A 10 -6.15 34.22 -13.26
N LEU A 11 -5.87 32.93 -13.54
CA LEU A 11 -6.26 32.28 -14.79
C LEU A 11 -7.77 32.01 -14.84
N THR A 12 -8.44 32.06 -13.70
CA THR A 12 -9.84 31.60 -13.55
C THR A 12 -10.80 32.70 -13.11
N THR A 13 -10.32 33.78 -12.49
CA THR A 13 -11.19 34.86 -11.99
C THR A 13 -11.61 35.83 -13.09
N LEU A 14 -10.73 36.14 -14.06
CA LEU A 14 -11.00 37.21 -15.04
C LEU A 14 -12.16 36.90 -16.00
N VAL A 15 -12.35 35.62 -16.35
CA VAL A 15 -13.39 35.21 -17.33
C VAL A 15 -14.76 35.21 -16.67
N LEU A 16 -14.91 34.57 -15.49
CA LEU A 16 -16.19 34.53 -14.78
C LEU A 16 -16.70 35.92 -14.43
N ILE A 17 -15.82 36.82 -13.96
CA ILE A 17 -16.22 38.18 -13.55
C ILE A 17 -16.86 38.96 -14.72
N SER A 18 -16.41 38.77 -15.95
CA SER A 18 -16.92 39.55 -17.09
C SER A 18 -18.33 39.12 -17.55
N LEU A 19 -18.74 37.89 -17.26
CA LEU A 19 -19.98 37.29 -17.80
C LEU A 19 -21.15 37.33 -16.81
N PHE A 20 -20.89 37.59 -15.52
CA PHE A 20 -21.92 37.78 -14.48
C PHE A 20 -22.51 39.20 -14.42
N LEU A 21 -22.09 40.14 -15.27
CA LEU A 21 -22.53 41.54 -15.18
C LEU A 21 -23.56 41.93 -16.26
N PRO A 22 -24.86 41.84 -15.97
CA PRO A 22 -25.79 42.90 -16.29
C PRO A 22 -26.02 43.68 -14.99
N THR A 23 -25.21 44.70 -14.75
CA THR A 23 -25.46 45.76 -13.75
C THR A 23 -25.85 45.28 -12.35
N LEU A 24 -24.89 44.96 -11.50
CA LEU A 24 -25.08 45.06 -10.05
C LEU A 24 -23.84 45.69 -9.41
N SER A 25 -24.11 46.46 -8.37
CA SER A 25 -23.18 47.17 -7.49
C SER A 25 -21.92 46.37 -7.14
N ALA A 26 -20.92 47.09 -6.65
CA ALA A 26 -19.66 46.61 -6.04
C ALA A 26 -19.84 45.51 -4.97
N GLN A 27 -20.32 44.33 -5.36
CA GLN A 27 -20.41 43.15 -4.55
C GLN A 27 -19.19 42.30 -4.89
N GLU A 28 -18.28 42.22 -3.93
CA GLU A 28 -17.13 41.33 -3.98
C GLU A 28 -17.67 39.90 -3.97
N TYR A 29 -17.53 39.20 -5.08
CA TYR A 29 -17.91 37.79 -5.15
C TYR A 29 -16.80 36.97 -4.49
N ASP A 30 -17.13 36.30 -3.38
CA ASP A 30 -16.24 35.38 -2.68
C ASP A 30 -16.16 34.06 -3.45
N PHE A 31 -15.35 34.04 -4.50
CA PHE A 31 -15.03 32.84 -5.24
C PHE A 31 -14.04 32.01 -4.43
N LYS A 32 -14.39 30.73 -4.24
CA LYS A 32 -13.47 29.74 -3.71
C LYS A 32 -12.92 28.89 -4.85
N THR A 33 -11.59 28.81 -4.97
CA THR A 33 -10.92 27.96 -5.95
C THR A 33 -10.33 26.72 -5.30
N ASN A 34 -10.64 25.54 -5.83
CA ASN A 34 -9.98 24.30 -5.47
C ASN A 34 -9.14 23.80 -6.65
N TYR A 35 -7.83 23.76 -6.48
CA TYR A 35 -6.90 23.17 -7.42
C TYR A 35 -6.62 21.73 -7.01
N GLN A 36 -6.91 20.79 -7.89
CA GLN A 36 -6.60 19.39 -7.71
C GLN A 36 -5.65 18.90 -8.80
N ILE A 37 -4.51 18.36 -8.37
CA ILE A 37 -3.50 17.78 -9.25
C ILE A 37 -3.38 16.30 -8.89
N THR A 38 -3.70 15.42 -9.83
CA THR A 38 -3.56 13.98 -9.65
C THR A 38 -2.36 13.50 -10.46
N LEU A 39 -1.30 13.11 -9.76
CA LEU A 39 -0.07 12.59 -10.36
C LEU A 39 -0.28 11.15 -10.81
N ASN A 40 0.12 10.85 -12.04
CA ASN A 40 0.07 9.50 -12.57
C ASN A 40 1.40 8.75 -12.26
N ASN A 41 1.41 7.43 -12.50
CA ASN A 41 2.62 6.60 -12.35
C ASN A 41 3.68 6.86 -13.43
N ASP A 42 3.32 7.58 -14.48
CA ASP A 42 4.23 8.07 -15.50
C ASP A 42 4.64 9.52 -15.19
N THR A 43 5.04 10.27 -16.21
CA THR A 43 5.44 11.67 -16.08
C THR A 43 4.27 12.66 -16.17
N SER A 44 3.02 12.19 -16.28
CA SER A 44 1.86 13.04 -16.54
C SER A 44 1.03 13.34 -15.28
N ALA A 45 0.15 14.32 -15.38
CA ALA A 45 -0.82 14.65 -14.34
C ALA A 45 -2.17 15.05 -14.93
N ASN A 46 -3.24 14.76 -14.19
CA ASN A 46 -4.57 15.28 -14.47
C ASN A 46 -4.85 16.45 -13.55
N TRP A 47 -5.31 17.55 -14.14
CA TRP A 47 -5.64 18.77 -13.42
C TRP A 47 -7.15 18.98 -13.44
N THR A 48 -7.69 19.29 -12.27
CA THR A 48 -9.07 19.74 -12.07
C THR A 48 -9.02 21.04 -11.28
N ILE A 49 -9.67 22.08 -11.79
CA ILE A 49 -9.81 23.36 -11.09
C ILE A 49 -11.31 23.61 -10.93
N GLU A 50 -11.75 23.76 -9.68
CA GLU A 50 -13.13 24.06 -9.36
C GLU A 50 -13.25 25.50 -8.85
N ASN A 51 -14.00 26.32 -9.56
CA ASN A 51 -14.42 27.63 -9.05
C ASN A 51 -15.82 27.51 -8.47
N ARG A 52 -15.97 27.79 -7.18
CA ARG A 52 -17.24 27.73 -6.46
C ARG A 52 -17.69 29.13 -6.07
N ILE A 53 -18.96 29.44 -6.34
CA ILE A 53 -19.63 30.66 -5.91
C ILE A 53 -20.92 30.30 -5.18
N LYS A 54 -21.17 30.95 -4.04
CA LYS A 54 -22.43 30.76 -3.32
C LYS A 54 -23.56 31.49 -4.05
N LEU A 55 -24.67 30.79 -4.25
CA LEU A 55 -25.89 31.32 -4.86
C LEU A 55 -26.90 31.53 -3.75
N GLU A 56 -27.07 32.78 -3.31
CA GLU A 56 -27.91 33.15 -2.18
C GLU A 56 -29.37 33.40 -2.56
N THR A 57 -29.63 33.61 -3.85
CA THR A 57 -30.96 33.95 -4.36
C THR A 57 -31.30 33.14 -5.61
N ASP A 58 -32.59 32.87 -5.81
CA ASP A 58 -33.11 32.24 -7.03
C ASP A 58 -32.72 33.02 -8.29
N SER A 59 -32.52 34.35 -8.18
CA SER A 59 -32.05 35.18 -9.28
C SER A 59 -30.62 34.82 -9.69
N GLN A 60 -29.72 34.68 -8.73
CA GLN A 60 -28.33 34.25 -8.96
C GLN A 60 -28.29 32.82 -9.51
N GLU A 61 -29.14 31.93 -9.00
CA GLU A 61 -29.25 30.56 -9.52
C GLU A 61 -29.67 30.54 -11.00
N ASN A 62 -30.72 31.29 -11.34
CA ASN A 62 -31.19 31.40 -12.72
C ASN A 62 -30.15 32.05 -13.64
N GLN A 63 -29.38 33.03 -13.15
CA GLN A 63 -28.29 33.65 -13.91
C GLN A 63 -27.15 32.65 -14.15
N PHE A 64 -26.74 31.91 -13.12
CA PHE A 64 -25.72 30.89 -13.22
C PHE A 64 -26.14 29.78 -14.19
N GLN A 65 -27.39 29.31 -14.11
CA GLN A 65 -27.94 28.31 -15.03
C GLN A 65 -27.93 28.78 -16.50
N LYS A 66 -28.24 30.05 -16.75
CA LYS A 66 -28.14 30.65 -18.09
C LYS A 66 -26.69 30.71 -18.56
N TYR A 67 -25.76 31.07 -17.67
CA TYR A 67 -24.34 31.05 -17.97
C TYR A 67 -23.87 29.66 -18.37
N LEU A 68 -24.20 28.61 -17.58
CA LEU A 68 -23.86 27.22 -17.90
C LEU A 68 -24.39 26.77 -19.26
N SER A 69 -25.62 27.16 -19.60
CA SER A 69 -26.25 26.82 -20.89
C SER A 69 -25.60 27.53 -22.07
N ASN A 70 -24.88 28.62 -21.81
CA ASN A 70 -24.24 29.46 -22.81
C ASN A 70 -22.72 29.34 -22.78
N ILE A 71 -22.14 28.34 -22.09
CA ILE A 71 -20.69 28.14 -22.13
C ILE A 71 -20.26 28.02 -23.59
N THR A 72 -19.51 29.02 -24.05
CA THR A 72 -19.20 29.18 -25.47
C THR A 72 -17.92 28.43 -25.84
N GLU A 73 -17.80 28.12 -27.13
CA GLU A 73 -16.52 27.66 -27.68
C GLU A 73 -15.40 28.69 -27.42
N THR A 74 -15.73 29.99 -27.41
CA THR A 74 -14.80 31.08 -27.12
C THR A 74 -14.21 30.98 -25.71
N GLU A 75 -15.04 30.80 -24.68
CA GLU A 75 -14.57 30.64 -23.29
C GLU A 75 -13.71 29.38 -23.13
N THR A 76 -14.15 28.30 -23.76
CA THR A 76 -13.41 27.03 -23.75
C THR A 76 -12.05 27.20 -24.43
N ASN A 77 -11.96 27.95 -25.53
CA ASN A 77 -10.71 28.21 -26.24
C ASN A 77 -9.81 29.17 -25.47
N LEU A 78 -10.36 30.20 -24.82
CA LEU A 78 -9.60 31.09 -23.94
C LEU A 78 -8.95 30.30 -22.79
N PHE A 79 -9.70 29.40 -22.14
CA PHE A 79 -9.14 28.49 -21.13
C PHE A 79 -8.01 27.63 -21.69
N LYS A 80 -8.21 26.99 -22.85
CA LYS A 80 -7.20 26.16 -23.52
C LYS A 80 -5.91 26.95 -23.78
N ASP A 81 -6.03 28.14 -24.35
CA ASP A 81 -4.89 28.96 -24.77
C ASP A 81 -4.10 29.48 -23.57
N ASN A 82 -4.81 29.89 -22.51
CA ASN A 82 -4.24 30.28 -21.24
C ASN A 82 -3.40 29.15 -20.61
N ILE A 83 -3.95 27.93 -20.54
CA ILE A 83 -3.21 26.77 -20.00
C ILE A 83 -2.04 26.39 -20.90
N LYS A 84 -2.21 26.42 -22.23
CA LYS A 84 -1.11 26.13 -23.18
C LYS A 84 0.04 27.12 -23.02
N ALA A 85 -0.23 28.40 -22.73
CA ALA A 85 0.80 29.39 -22.46
C ALA A 85 1.59 29.07 -21.18
N ILE A 86 0.92 28.63 -20.11
CA ILE A 86 1.56 28.18 -18.87
C ILE A 86 2.43 26.95 -19.13
N VAL A 87 1.87 25.93 -19.80
CA VAL A 87 2.61 24.71 -20.16
C VAL A 87 3.82 25.02 -21.04
N SER A 88 3.69 25.96 -21.99
CA SER A 88 4.81 26.40 -22.82
C SER A 88 5.91 27.08 -22.00
N THR A 89 5.54 27.90 -21.01
CA THR A 89 6.50 28.54 -20.10
C THR A 89 7.28 27.51 -19.30
N ALA A 90 6.60 26.53 -18.70
CA ALA A 90 7.23 25.43 -17.98
C ALA A 90 8.10 24.54 -18.89
N SER A 91 7.61 24.24 -20.09
CA SER A 91 8.34 23.47 -21.10
C SER A 91 9.67 24.14 -21.48
N ASN A 92 9.65 25.46 -21.69
CA ASN A 92 10.84 26.24 -22.03
C ASN A 92 11.80 26.37 -20.83
N SER A 93 11.28 26.62 -19.62
CA SER A 93 12.11 26.77 -18.42
C SER A 93 12.86 25.47 -18.08
N THR A 94 12.17 24.33 -18.17
CA THR A 94 12.70 23.02 -17.79
C THR A 94 13.38 22.27 -18.93
N GLN A 95 13.30 22.80 -20.16
CA GLN A 95 13.78 22.15 -21.40
C GLN A 95 13.14 20.77 -21.66
N ARG A 96 11.94 20.52 -21.12
CA ARG A 96 11.16 19.30 -21.34
C ARG A 96 10.04 19.56 -22.34
N LYS A 97 9.83 18.65 -23.29
CA LYS A 97 8.69 18.74 -24.22
C LYS A 97 7.39 18.42 -23.49
N MET A 98 6.60 19.43 -23.14
CA MET A 98 5.31 19.25 -22.46
C MET A 98 4.15 19.59 -23.38
N SER A 99 2.98 19.02 -23.09
CA SER A 99 1.73 19.40 -23.75
C SER A 99 0.55 19.31 -22.78
N ALA A 100 -0.45 20.15 -23.03
CA ALA A 100 -1.76 20.05 -22.39
C ALA A 100 -2.81 19.61 -23.41
N SER A 101 -3.65 18.66 -23.03
CA SER A 101 -4.70 18.07 -23.86
C SER A 101 -5.94 17.72 -23.03
N ASN A 102 -6.95 17.10 -23.66
CA ASN A 102 -8.18 16.63 -23.00
C ASN A 102 -8.88 17.71 -22.18
N PHE A 103 -8.95 18.92 -22.75
CA PHE A 103 -9.59 20.06 -22.11
C PHE A 103 -11.11 19.88 -22.03
N SER A 104 -11.67 20.12 -20.85
CA SER A 104 -13.11 20.18 -20.62
C SER A 104 -13.42 21.38 -19.73
N LEU A 105 -14.44 22.14 -20.12
CA LEU A 105 -15.03 23.22 -19.34
C LEU A 105 -16.52 22.92 -19.22
N ASN A 106 -16.98 22.73 -18.00
CA ASN A 106 -18.40 22.53 -17.70
C ASN A 106 -18.73 23.16 -16.35
N GLY A 107 -19.99 23.11 -15.96
CA GLY A 107 -20.38 23.53 -14.63
C GLY A 107 -21.68 22.92 -14.17
N THR A 108 -21.91 23.04 -12.87
CA THR A 108 -23.01 22.41 -12.14
C THR A 108 -23.56 23.37 -11.09
N ILE A 109 -24.79 23.13 -10.67
CA ILE A 109 -25.36 23.72 -9.45
C ILE A 109 -25.44 22.60 -8.42
N GLU A 110 -24.78 22.80 -7.28
CA GLU A 110 -24.64 21.81 -6.22
C GLU A 110 -25.34 22.29 -4.95
N GLN A 111 -26.20 21.45 -4.39
CA GLN A 111 -26.84 21.69 -3.10
C GLN A 111 -25.94 21.16 -1.98
N GLY A 112 -25.35 22.08 -1.21
CA GLY A 112 -24.50 21.76 -0.06
C GLY A 112 -25.20 22.00 1.27
N ILE A 113 -24.57 21.56 2.37
CA ILE A 113 -25.08 21.77 3.74
C ILE A 113 -25.16 23.26 4.08
N THR A 114 -24.24 24.07 3.54
CA THR A 114 -24.11 25.50 3.83
C THR A 114 -24.79 26.40 2.79
N GLY A 115 -25.51 25.82 1.83
CA GLY A 115 -26.24 26.54 0.79
C GLY A 115 -26.06 25.95 -0.61
N THR A 116 -26.62 26.62 -1.59
CA THR A 116 -26.51 26.29 -3.01
C THR A 116 -25.27 26.93 -3.61
N TYR A 117 -24.53 26.19 -4.43
CA TYR A 117 -23.29 26.65 -5.04
C TYR A 117 -23.33 26.43 -6.55
N GLY A 118 -22.92 27.44 -7.30
CA GLY A 118 -22.53 27.29 -8.69
C GLY A 118 -21.07 26.84 -8.74
N VAL A 119 -20.77 25.79 -9.49
CA VAL A 119 -19.43 25.22 -9.61
C VAL A 119 -19.03 25.14 -11.07
N ILE A 120 -17.87 25.71 -11.42
CA ILE A 120 -17.28 25.61 -12.75
C ILE A 120 -16.06 24.70 -12.68
N HIS A 121 -16.06 23.66 -13.51
CA HIS A 121 -15.06 22.61 -13.56
C HIS A 121 -14.18 22.78 -14.80
N TYR A 122 -12.92 23.12 -14.58
CA TYR A 122 -11.89 23.13 -15.61
C TYR A 122 -11.05 21.87 -15.49
N ASN A 123 -10.95 21.09 -16.56
CA ASN A 123 -10.18 19.85 -16.56
C ASN A 123 -9.22 19.84 -17.74
N PHE A 124 -8.01 19.33 -17.53
CA PHE A 124 -7.06 19.06 -18.60
C PHE A 124 -6.01 18.02 -18.16
N HIS A 125 -5.38 17.41 -19.15
CA HIS A 125 -4.27 16.48 -18.96
C HIS A 125 -2.96 17.17 -19.33
N TRP A 126 -1.95 17.08 -18.48
CA TRP A 126 -0.61 17.65 -18.70
C TRP A 126 0.44 16.53 -18.79
N THR A 127 1.04 16.38 -19.96
CA THR A 127 2.12 15.40 -20.21
C THR A 127 3.50 15.91 -19.81
N ASN A 128 4.38 15.02 -19.34
CA ASN A 128 5.73 15.37 -18.87
C ASN A 128 5.73 16.46 -17.80
N PHE A 129 4.72 16.44 -16.93
CA PHE A 129 4.56 17.31 -15.77
C PHE A 129 5.59 16.99 -14.68
N THR A 130 5.72 15.73 -14.29
CA THR A 130 6.73 15.28 -13.31
C THR A 130 8.00 14.76 -13.98
N VAL A 131 9.06 14.61 -13.20
CA VAL A 131 10.28 13.91 -13.59
C VAL A 131 10.37 12.60 -12.81
N ILE A 132 10.64 11.50 -13.50
CA ILE A 132 10.95 10.23 -12.85
C ILE A 132 12.45 9.97 -12.97
N ASP A 133 13.14 9.84 -11.83
CA ASP A 133 14.55 9.46 -11.75
C ASP A 133 14.74 8.42 -10.65
N ASN A 134 15.37 7.28 -10.97
CA ASN A 134 15.64 6.19 -10.02
C ASN A 134 14.43 5.80 -9.14
N GLU A 135 13.27 5.56 -9.76
CA GLU A 135 11.99 5.26 -9.07
C GLU A 135 11.51 6.35 -8.09
N LYS A 136 11.98 7.58 -8.27
CA LYS A 136 11.51 8.77 -7.55
C LYS A 136 10.76 9.69 -8.49
N ILE A 137 9.60 10.16 -8.06
CA ILE A 137 8.84 11.20 -8.76
C ILE A 137 9.23 12.54 -8.16
N LYS A 138 9.76 13.45 -8.97
CA LYS A 138 10.04 14.84 -8.62
C LYS A 138 9.01 15.77 -9.26
N LEU A 139 8.47 16.68 -8.46
CA LEU A 139 7.55 17.74 -8.83
C LEU A 139 8.02 19.07 -8.20
N GLY A 140 7.83 20.18 -8.90
CA GLY A 140 8.06 21.53 -8.38
C GLY A 140 8.45 22.50 -9.50
N ASP A 141 9.41 22.09 -10.32
CA ASP A 141 10.02 22.88 -11.41
C ASP A 141 9.04 23.40 -12.49
N VAL A 142 7.86 22.80 -12.60
CA VAL A 142 6.76 23.25 -13.47
C VAL A 142 6.09 24.54 -12.98
N PHE A 143 6.18 24.86 -11.68
CA PHE A 143 5.59 26.06 -11.08
C PHE A 143 6.51 27.29 -11.25
N VAL A 144 6.93 27.57 -12.50
CA VAL A 144 7.97 28.57 -12.83
C VAL A 144 7.69 29.96 -12.28
N ASN A 145 6.42 30.36 -12.21
CA ASN A 145 6.01 31.68 -11.74
C ASN A 145 5.49 31.67 -10.29
N GLY A 146 5.60 30.54 -9.61
CA GLY A 146 4.92 30.32 -8.34
C GLY A 146 3.42 30.08 -8.50
N LEU A 147 2.71 30.09 -7.38
CA LEU A 147 1.26 29.93 -7.30
C LEU A 147 0.75 30.72 -6.09
N TYR A 148 -0.31 31.51 -6.28
CA TYR A 148 -0.97 32.19 -5.17
C TYR A 148 -2.28 31.49 -4.84
N LEU A 149 -2.50 31.22 -3.55
CA LEU A 149 -3.77 30.77 -2.99
C LEU A 149 -4.35 31.93 -2.16
N SER A 150 -5.57 32.35 -2.50
CA SER A 150 -6.36 33.30 -1.73
C SER A 150 -6.84 32.67 -0.40
N GLU A 151 -7.41 33.44 0.51
CA GLU A 151 -7.79 32.97 1.86
C GLU A 151 -8.69 31.72 1.88
N THR A 152 -9.55 31.55 0.88
CA THR A 152 -10.48 30.42 0.77
C THR A 152 -10.00 29.33 -0.19
N ASP A 153 -8.92 29.57 -0.94
CA ASP A 153 -8.42 28.66 -1.96
C ASP A 153 -7.73 27.43 -1.33
N THR A 154 -7.70 26.34 -2.08
CA THR A 154 -7.04 25.11 -1.65
C THR A 154 -6.29 24.49 -2.83
N LEU A 155 -5.06 24.03 -2.59
CA LEU A 155 -4.31 23.16 -3.48
C LEU A 155 -4.26 21.76 -2.88
N THR A 156 -4.68 20.77 -3.67
CA THR A 156 -4.63 19.36 -3.31
C THR A 156 -3.83 18.59 -4.35
N ILE A 157 -2.74 17.95 -3.93
CA ILE A 157 -1.93 17.08 -4.79
C ILE A 157 -2.12 15.63 -4.36
N HIS A 158 -2.64 14.80 -5.25
CA HIS A 158 -2.80 13.36 -5.06
C HIS A 158 -1.60 12.65 -5.69
N TYR A 159 -0.85 11.89 -4.89
CA TYR A 159 0.26 11.11 -5.40
C TYR A 159 -0.10 9.62 -5.59
N PRO A 160 0.52 8.93 -6.57
CA PRO A 160 0.12 7.59 -6.94
C PRO A 160 0.34 6.54 -5.84
N THR A 161 -0.37 5.43 -5.97
CA THR A 161 -0.17 4.27 -5.09
C THR A 161 1.22 3.66 -5.27
N GLY A 162 1.77 3.07 -4.20
CA GLY A 162 3.14 2.52 -4.23
C GLY A 162 4.24 3.57 -4.09
N TYR A 163 3.89 4.82 -3.76
CA TYR A 163 4.86 5.88 -3.45
C TYR A 163 4.63 6.43 -2.04
N LYS A 164 5.72 6.86 -1.40
CA LYS A 164 5.74 7.60 -0.14
C LYS A 164 6.52 8.90 -0.28
N ILE A 165 6.16 9.89 0.53
CA ILE A 165 6.84 11.18 0.57
C ILE A 165 8.29 10.97 1.03
N HIS A 166 9.24 11.41 0.23
CA HIS A 166 10.65 11.47 0.62
C HIS A 166 11.02 12.84 1.18
N SER A 167 10.58 13.91 0.51
CA SER A 167 10.69 15.30 0.97
C SER A 167 9.56 16.13 0.38
N ILE A 168 9.22 17.22 1.07
CA ILE A 168 8.19 18.17 0.67
C ILE A 168 8.53 19.56 1.20
N ASP A 169 8.37 20.58 0.36
CA ASP A 169 8.58 21.99 0.72
C ASP A 169 7.67 22.89 -0.12
N PRO A 170 6.93 23.85 0.46
CA PRO A 170 6.69 24.03 1.90
C PRO A 170 5.79 22.93 2.47
N GLU A 171 5.77 22.79 3.81
CA GLU A 171 4.92 21.82 4.49
C GLU A 171 3.42 22.04 4.16
N PRO A 172 2.67 20.98 3.80
CA PRO A 172 1.23 21.07 3.62
C PRO A 172 0.50 21.42 4.91
N THR A 173 -0.62 22.13 4.79
CA THR A 173 -1.57 22.32 5.89
C THR A 173 -2.08 20.99 6.44
N LYS A 174 -2.27 19.99 5.57
CA LYS A 174 -2.72 18.66 5.95
C LYS A 174 -2.19 17.61 4.97
N ILE A 175 -1.87 16.43 5.50
CA ILE A 175 -1.63 15.22 4.72
C ILE A 175 -2.67 14.18 5.11
N GLN A 176 -3.39 13.63 4.15
CA GLN A 176 -4.44 12.64 4.38
C GLN A 176 -4.50 11.67 3.20
N ASP A 177 -4.41 10.36 3.44
CA ASP A 177 -4.62 9.31 2.42
C ASP A 177 -4.04 9.62 1.02
N LYS A 178 -2.74 9.91 0.96
CA LYS A 178 -2.00 10.29 -0.27
C LYS A 178 -2.38 11.63 -0.91
N GLU A 179 -3.09 12.47 -0.18
CA GLU A 179 -3.39 13.86 -0.50
C GLU A 179 -2.49 14.79 0.29
N LEU A 180 -1.89 15.74 -0.41
CA LEU A 180 -1.12 16.85 0.13
C LEU A 180 -1.96 18.11 -0.03
N ILE A 181 -2.38 18.73 1.08
CA ILE A 181 -3.36 19.81 1.08
C ILE A 181 -2.71 21.08 1.62
N TRP A 182 -2.71 22.14 0.82
CA TRP A 182 -2.39 23.50 1.25
C TRP A 182 -3.64 24.36 1.19
N LYS A 183 -3.96 25.02 2.30
CA LYS A 183 -5.00 26.05 2.36
C LYS A 183 -4.36 27.42 2.27
N GLY A 184 -5.03 28.34 1.59
CA GLY A 184 -4.59 29.73 1.60
C GLY A 184 -4.87 30.45 2.94
N PRO A 185 -4.44 31.72 3.04
CA PRO A 185 -3.65 32.41 2.03
C PRO A 185 -2.22 31.85 1.98
N ASN A 186 -1.70 31.61 0.77
CA ASN A 186 -0.34 31.13 0.58
C ASN A 186 0.26 31.66 -0.72
N ASP A 187 1.50 32.10 -0.70
CA ASP A 187 2.22 32.58 -1.88
C ASP A 187 3.41 31.64 -2.10
N PHE A 188 3.24 30.68 -3.00
CA PHE A 188 4.30 29.76 -3.36
C PHE A 188 5.31 30.49 -4.25
N GLU A 189 6.55 30.55 -3.78
CA GLU A 189 7.68 30.99 -4.59
C GLU A 189 7.83 30.10 -5.85
N PRO A 190 8.49 30.60 -6.90
CA PRO A 190 8.85 29.80 -8.07
C PRO A 190 9.40 28.41 -7.72
N ASN A 191 8.95 27.42 -8.48
CA ASN A 191 9.25 26.00 -8.35
C ASN A 191 8.66 25.30 -7.11
N ASN A 192 7.75 25.95 -6.38
CA ASN A 192 7.05 25.36 -5.23
C ASN A 192 5.55 25.10 -5.51
N PRO A 193 4.94 24.09 -4.87
CA PRO A 193 5.56 23.15 -3.92
C PRO A 193 6.52 22.16 -4.59
N GLU A 194 7.70 21.98 -3.99
CA GLU A 194 8.66 20.92 -4.35
C GLU A 194 8.31 19.65 -3.59
N ILE A 195 8.05 18.57 -4.35
CA ILE A 195 7.70 17.26 -3.80
C ILE A 195 8.64 16.24 -4.42
N LEU A 196 9.26 15.44 -3.55
CA LEU A 196 10.00 14.26 -3.95
C LEU A 196 9.33 13.03 -3.35
N LEU A 197 8.84 12.16 -4.20
CA LEU A 197 8.25 10.88 -3.82
C LEU A 197 9.25 9.78 -4.13
N LYS A 198 9.28 8.73 -3.31
CA LYS A 198 10.03 7.50 -3.58
C LYS A 198 9.09 6.32 -3.57
N HIS A 199 9.38 5.30 -4.35
CA HIS A 199 8.64 4.06 -4.28
C HIS A 199 8.60 3.55 -2.82
N GLU A 200 7.43 3.07 -2.40
CA GLU A 200 7.29 2.29 -1.18
C GLU A 200 8.09 1.02 -1.41
N GLU A 201 9.32 0.97 -0.90
CA GLU A 201 9.99 -0.30 -0.69
C GLU A 201 8.97 -1.18 0.02
N THR A 202 8.48 -2.20 -0.71
CA THR A 202 7.78 -3.30 -0.07
C THR A 202 8.83 -3.79 0.89
N GLU A 203 8.68 -3.50 2.18
CA GLU A 203 9.43 -4.23 3.17
C GLU A 203 9.11 -5.66 2.83
N LYS A 204 10.08 -6.36 2.23
CA LYS A 204 10.15 -7.79 2.31
C LYS A 204 10.42 -8.04 3.79
N THR A 205 9.40 -7.84 4.63
CA THR A 205 9.26 -8.54 5.89
C THR A 205 9.13 -9.99 5.48
N THR A 206 10.27 -10.57 5.14
CA THR A 206 10.48 -12.00 5.17
C THR A 206 9.96 -12.37 6.54
N SER A 207 8.84 -13.08 6.60
CA SER A 207 8.11 -13.47 7.82
C SER A 207 9.02 -14.09 8.89
N ILE A 208 10.23 -14.47 8.50
CA ILE A 208 11.39 -14.84 9.32
C ILE A 208 11.63 -13.88 10.50
N GLN A 209 11.44 -12.56 10.42
CA GLN A 209 11.69 -11.68 11.58
C GLN A 209 10.55 -11.70 12.61
N LYS A 210 9.29 -11.74 12.14
CA LYS A 210 8.10 -11.83 13.03
C LYS A 210 8.04 -13.19 13.75
N TYR A 211 8.41 -14.27 13.05
CA TYR A 211 8.53 -15.59 13.67
C TYR A 211 9.91 -15.85 14.29
N GLY A 212 10.94 -15.08 13.96
CA GLY A 212 12.28 -15.24 14.51
C GLY A 212 12.34 -14.92 16.00
N ILE A 213 11.62 -13.88 16.44
CA ILE A 213 11.48 -13.57 17.86
C ILE A 213 10.62 -14.62 18.57
N ILE A 214 9.57 -15.13 17.93
CA ILE A 214 8.71 -16.19 18.49
C ILE A 214 9.48 -17.52 18.59
N ILE A 215 10.27 -17.88 17.58
CA ILE A 215 11.14 -19.07 17.59
C ILE A 215 12.26 -18.91 18.62
N ALA A 216 12.89 -17.74 18.73
CA ALA A 216 13.90 -17.47 19.75
C ALA A 216 13.31 -17.56 21.17
N LEU A 217 12.10 -17.04 21.41
CA LEU A 217 11.42 -17.16 22.69
C LEU A 217 11.05 -18.62 23.00
N ILE A 218 10.55 -19.38 22.03
CA ILE A 218 10.28 -20.82 22.21
C ILE A 218 11.59 -21.59 22.49
N ILE A 219 12.69 -21.26 21.83
CA ILE A 219 14.01 -21.87 22.10
C ILE A 219 14.50 -21.49 23.50
N THR A 220 14.32 -20.24 23.95
CA THR A 220 14.73 -19.82 25.31
C THR A 220 13.90 -20.47 26.43
N LEU A 221 12.58 -20.62 26.24
CA LEU A 221 11.71 -21.36 27.17
C LEU A 221 12.02 -22.88 27.14
N SER A 222 12.36 -23.44 25.98
CA SER A 222 12.81 -24.83 25.83
C SER A 222 14.21 -25.05 26.43
N SER A 223 15.12 -24.09 26.33
CA SER A 223 16.46 -24.17 26.93
C SER A 223 16.44 -23.97 28.44
N ALA A 224 15.51 -23.17 28.98
CA ALA A 224 15.34 -23.04 30.43
C ALA A 224 14.77 -24.32 31.06
N THR A 225 13.84 -24.99 30.39
CA THR A 225 13.30 -26.30 30.82
C THR A 225 14.33 -27.43 30.66
N ILE A 226 15.11 -27.45 29.58
CA ILE A 226 16.25 -28.36 29.39
C ILE A 226 17.35 -28.11 30.43
N TYR A 227 17.67 -26.86 30.75
CA TYR A 227 18.68 -26.51 31.76
C TYR A 227 18.25 -26.92 33.17
N ILE A 228 16.99 -26.68 33.56
CA ILE A 228 16.44 -27.12 34.85
C ILE A 228 16.38 -28.67 34.93
N TYR A 229 16.04 -29.34 33.83
CA TYR A 229 16.07 -30.81 33.74
C TYR A 229 17.50 -31.37 33.87
N PHE A 230 18.47 -30.79 33.15
CA PHE A 230 19.88 -31.20 33.21
C PHE A 230 20.54 -30.93 34.56
N ASN A 231 20.20 -29.83 35.24
CA ASN A 231 20.80 -29.51 36.54
C ASN A 231 20.23 -30.38 37.69
N LYS A 232 18.99 -30.86 37.56
CA LYS A 232 18.49 -31.96 38.41
C LYS A 232 19.16 -33.31 38.08
N PHE A 233 19.53 -33.53 36.81
CA PHE A 233 20.23 -34.74 36.36
C PHE A 233 21.72 -34.77 36.76
N LYS A 234 22.39 -33.61 36.88
CA LYS A 234 23.83 -33.54 37.18
C LYS A 234 24.19 -33.81 38.65
N LYS A 235 23.20 -33.81 39.56
CA LYS A 235 23.39 -34.19 40.97
C LYS A 235 22.97 -35.63 41.30
N LYS A 236 22.50 -36.41 40.30
CA LYS A 236 22.16 -37.82 40.47
C LYS A 236 22.51 -38.57 39.19
N ASN A 237 23.65 -39.27 39.22
CA ASN A 237 24.16 -40.26 38.26
C ASN A 237 25.39 -39.84 37.45
N GLN A 238 26.50 -39.64 38.15
CA GLN A 238 27.67 -40.48 37.82
C GLN A 238 27.23 -41.95 38.00
N ASN A 239 27.48 -42.78 36.99
CA ASN A 239 27.21 -44.23 36.91
C ASN A 239 25.78 -44.67 36.50
N LYS A 240 25.54 -44.80 35.19
CA LYS A 240 24.89 -46.00 34.64
C LYS A 240 25.12 -46.12 33.13
N THR A 241 26.12 -46.93 32.77
CA THR A 241 26.18 -47.71 31.54
C THR A 241 24.83 -48.36 31.27
N THR A 242 24.29 -48.22 30.06
CA THR A 242 23.08 -48.93 29.62
C THR A 242 23.32 -50.43 29.69
N LYS A 243 22.77 -51.07 30.73
CA LYS A 243 22.66 -52.53 30.84
C LYS A 243 21.64 -53.06 29.82
N PRO A 244 21.74 -54.33 29.40
CA PRO A 244 20.94 -54.96 28.33
C PRO A 244 19.43 -55.18 28.60
N GLU A 245 18.85 -54.62 29.66
CA GLU A 245 17.54 -55.08 30.17
C GLU A 245 16.31 -54.58 29.37
N ASP A 246 16.36 -53.38 28.77
CA ASP A 246 15.19 -52.81 28.07
C ASP A 246 15.01 -53.38 26.64
N TYR A 247 16.13 -53.58 25.93
CA TYR A 247 16.08 -54.07 24.55
C TYR A 247 15.70 -55.56 24.46
N ASP A 248 16.13 -56.37 25.42
CA ASP A 248 15.78 -57.79 25.44
C ASP A 248 14.33 -58.01 25.93
N ASN A 249 13.83 -57.18 26.85
CA ASN A 249 12.41 -57.16 27.23
C ASN A 249 11.51 -56.74 26.05
N ASP A 250 11.93 -55.74 25.25
CA ASP A 250 11.22 -55.36 24.02
C ASP A 250 11.14 -56.50 22.97
N LEU A 251 12.17 -57.37 22.91
CA LEU A 251 12.15 -58.56 22.04
C LEU A 251 11.22 -59.63 22.58
N GLU A 252 11.26 -59.86 23.89
CA GLU A 252 10.41 -60.83 24.59
C GLU A 252 8.93 -60.45 24.48
N LEU A 253 8.61 -59.16 24.64
CA LEU A 253 7.26 -58.64 24.42
C LEU A 253 6.74 -58.93 23.00
N ILE A 254 7.57 -58.77 21.97
CA ILE A 254 7.17 -59.09 20.59
C ILE A 254 6.94 -60.60 20.41
N LEU A 255 7.75 -61.45 21.04
CA LEU A 255 7.57 -62.91 20.99
C LEU A 255 6.30 -63.35 21.72
N ASN A 256 6.01 -62.81 22.90
CA ASN A 256 4.77 -63.09 23.65
C ASN A 256 3.53 -62.70 22.84
N ILE A 257 3.52 -61.52 22.21
CA ILE A 257 2.40 -61.08 21.35
C ILE A 257 2.23 -62.01 20.13
N LEU A 258 3.34 -62.52 19.58
CA LEU A 258 3.31 -63.48 18.49
C LEU A 258 2.70 -64.81 18.93
N GLU A 259 3.07 -65.31 20.12
CA GLU A 259 2.53 -66.54 20.70
C GLU A 259 1.04 -66.41 21.02
N GLU A 260 0.63 -65.32 21.67
CA GLU A 260 -0.78 -64.98 21.93
C GLU A 260 -1.62 -64.89 20.63
N SER A 261 -0.97 -64.55 19.51
CA SER A 261 -1.62 -64.42 18.20
C SER A 261 -1.54 -65.69 17.35
N ASN A 262 -1.52 -66.88 17.98
CA ASN A 262 -1.37 -68.20 17.33
C ASN A 262 -0.12 -68.31 16.44
N GLY A 263 0.95 -67.59 16.80
CA GLY A 263 2.23 -67.61 16.09
C GLY A 263 2.25 -66.82 14.78
N SER A 264 1.24 -66.01 14.45
CA SER A 264 1.24 -65.19 13.22
C SER A 264 0.46 -63.88 13.37
N ILE A 265 1.11 -62.75 13.10
CA ILE A 265 0.49 -61.42 13.18
C ILE A 265 1.02 -60.48 12.10
N PHE A 266 0.20 -59.54 11.63
CA PHE A 266 0.66 -58.49 10.73
C PHE A 266 1.54 -57.46 11.46
N GLN A 267 2.60 -57.01 10.81
CA GLN A 267 3.54 -56.04 11.37
C GLN A 267 2.85 -54.71 11.78
N THR A 268 1.80 -54.30 11.07
CA THR A 268 0.99 -53.12 11.44
C THR A 268 0.28 -53.31 12.77
N LYS A 269 -0.26 -54.51 13.01
CA LYS A 269 -0.94 -54.85 14.26
C LYS A 269 0.04 -55.02 15.43
N LEU A 270 1.31 -55.36 15.17
CA LEU A 270 2.39 -55.31 16.17
C LEU A 270 2.69 -53.87 16.61
N VAL A 271 2.75 -52.93 15.68
CA VAL A 271 2.93 -51.49 15.99
C VAL A 271 1.79 -50.99 16.88
N GLU A 272 0.55 -51.37 16.56
CA GLU A 272 -0.63 -50.99 17.36
C GLU A 272 -0.61 -51.62 18.76
N LYS A 273 -0.33 -52.91 18.89
CA LYS A 273 -0.33 -53.62 20.19
C LYS A 273 0.82 -53.23 21.11
N THR A 274 1.98 -52.88 20.55
CA THR A 274 3.16 -52.50 21.35
C THR A 274 3.22 -51.01 21.64
N GLY A 275 2.53 -50.18 20.84
CA GLY A 275 2.69 -48.71 20.88
C GLY A 275 4.05 -48.23 20.38
N PHE A 276 4.90 -49.14 19.87
CA PHE A 276 6.24 -48.80 19.39
C PHE A 276 6.18 -48.09 18.04
N SER A 277 7.15 -47.20 17.78
CA SER A 277 7.28 -46.58 16.46
C SER A 277 7.53 -47.63 15.38
N LYS A 278 7.09 -47.35 14.14
CA LYS A 278 7.32 -48.24 12.97
C LYS A 278 8.81 -48.58 12.80
N ALA A 279 9.70 -47.65 13.09
CA ALA A 279 11.15 -47.84 13.03
C ALA A 279 11.66 -48.79 14.13
N LYS A 280 11.21 -48.63 15.38
CA LYS A 280 11.58 -49.50 16.51
C LYS A 280 11.14 -50.95 16.24
N VAL A 281 9.89 -51.16 15.81
CA VAL A 281 9.38 -52.49 15.43
C VAL A 281 10.19 -53.10 14.27
N SER A 282 10.54 -52.30 13.26
CA SER A 282 11.35 -52.79 12.14
C SER A 282 12.75 -53.26 12.57
N ASN A 283 13.37 -52.57 13.53
CA ASN A 283 14.69 -52.94 14.06
C ASN A 283 14.63 -54.19 14.94
N LEU A 284 13.64 -54.32 15.81
CA LEU A 284 13.44 -55.51 16.65
C LEU A 284 13.17 -56.75 15.79
N LEU A 285 12.28 -56.64 14.80
CA LEU A 285 12.02 -57.73 13.85
C LEU A 285 13.25 -58.09 13.00
N LYS A 286 14.12 -57.12 12.70
CA LYS A 286 15.40 -57.39 12.01
C LYS A 286 16.32 -58.24 12.88
N LYS A 287 16.39 -57.99 14.20
CA LYS A 287 17.17 -58.81 15.13
C LYS A 287 16.55 -60.20 15.31
N LEU A 288 15.24 -60.31 15.55
CA LEU A 288 14.56 -61.62 15.68
C LEU A 288 14.66 -62.47 14.40
N LYS A 289 14.66 -61.84 13.21
CA LYS A 289 14.91 -62.55 11.96
C LYS A 289 16.37 -63.03 11.85
N LYS A 290 17.33 -62.21 12.29
CA LYS A 290 18.75 -62.59 12.34
C LYS A 290 19.00 -63.75 13.31
N GLU A 291 18.28 -63.78 14.43
CA GLU A 291 18.27 -64.88 15.41
C GLU A 291 17.39 -66.08 14.99
N GLU A 292 16.86 -66.07 13.76
CA GLU A 292 15.98 -67.09 13.19
C GLU A 292 14.67 -67.38 13.95
N LYS A 293 14.29 -66.61 14.98
CA LYS A 293 13.06 -66.84 15.77
C LYS A 293 11.78 -66.57 14.99
N ILE A 294 11.84 -65.78 13.91
CA ILE A 294 10.68 -65.40 13.09
C ILE A 294 10.96 -65.49 11.59
N LYS A 295 9.89 -65.67 10.81
CA LYS A 295 9.86 -65.52 9.35
C LYS A 295 8.93 -64.37 8.96
N LYS A 296 9.36 -63.57 7.98
CA LYS A 296 8.60 -62.46 7.40
C LYS A 296 8.07 -62.88 6.03
N ILE A 297 6.76 -62.95 5.87
CA ILE A 297 6.07 -63.36 4.64
C ILE A 297 5.30 -62.16 4.10
N LYS A 298 5.49 -61.82 2.82
CA LYS A 298 4.71 -60.77 2.18
C LYS A 298 3.31 -61.31 1.84
N LYS A 299 2.26 -60.71 2.40
CA LYS A 299 0.86 -61.07 2.14
C LYS A 299 0.11 -59.82 1.69
N GLY A 300 -0.06 -59.67 0.38
CA GLY A 300 -0.59 -58.46 -0.25
C GLY A 300 0.31 -57.24 -0.01
N ARG A 301 -0.28 -56.14 0.47
CA ARG A 301 0.40 -54.87 0.78
C ARG A 301 1.04 -54.82 2.18
N GLN A 302 0.97 -55.91 2.94
CA GLN A 302 1.46 -55.97 4.32
C GLN A 302 2.41 -57.16 4.52
N ASN A 303 3.18 -57.08 5.60
CA ASN A 303 4.07 -58.16 6.01
C ASN A 303 3.45 -58.93 7.19
N LEU A 304 3.28 -60.23 7.00
CA LEU A 304 2.91 -61.17 8.04
C LEU A 304 4.18 -61.67 8.72
N ILE A 305 4.26 -61.50 10.04
CA ILE A 305 5.33 -62.01 10.89
C ILE A 305 4.84 -63.33 11.48
N LYS A 306 5.59 -64.41 11.26
CA LYS A 306 5.26 -65.75 11.72
C LYS A 306 6.39 -66.28 12.60
N LEU A 307 6.05 -66.83 13.76
CA LEU A 307 7.00 -67.48 14.65
C LEU A 307 7.57 -68.73 13.94
N LYS A 308 8.89 -68.93 14.01
CA LYS A 308 9.53 -70.16 13.52
C LYS A 308 9.46 -71.15 14.69
N LYS A 309 8.72 -72.26 14.51
CA LYS A 309 8.84 -73.42 15.41
C LYS A 309 10.11 -74.18 15.06
#